data_AF-A0A835ZYN0-F1
#
_entry.id   AF-A0A835ZYN0-F1
#
_cell.length_a   1.000
_cell.length_b   1.000
_cell.length_c   1.000
_cell.angle_alpha   90.00
_cell.angle_beta   90.00
_cell.angle_gamma   90.00
#
_symmetry.space_group_name_H-M   'P 1'
#
loop_
_entity.id
_entity.type
_entity.pdbx_description
1 polymer ?
#
loop_
_entity_poly.entity_id
_entity_poly.type
_entity_poly.pdbx_seq_one_letter_code
_entity_poly.pdbx_strand_id
1 'polypeptide(L)'
;MDTDCPAGVGTEEAASQSAASSPLCILRSRRLLRQLSAWCGPRPGGRQATQRAGRGQQGLTGEACLAVLDGFPRALVSVRLALLGKGSPGPHTLICVLAEEDLLQLGCDRLYHGPQEPKHSDPFKSQIREQKEKKLEKRLNRGRAVSEGLAEGSPAAGPQPLTPGLWSGPLPVVTSHCSRVLFGFVTRGDFSMAIGCGEALGFVSLTGLLDMLSRQPGLERGLVLLRPPASLQYQFVRIMIEM
;
A
#
# COMPACT_ATOMS: atom_id res chain seq x y z
N MET A 1 52.80 35.26 -16.78
CA MET A 1 51.71 35.97 -17.49
C MET A 1 50.43 35.36 -17.00
N ASP A 2 50.00 35.92 -15.88
CA ASP A 2 48.73 35.69 -15.22
C ASP A 2 47.59 36.21 -16.10
N THR A 3 46.52 35.44 -16.20
CA THR A 3 45.19 35.98 -16.49
C THR A 3 44.17 35.13 -15.77
N ASP A 4 43.42 35.82 -14.92
CA ASP A 4 42.49 35.35 -13.91
C ASP A 4 41.06 35.24 -14.48
N CYS A 5 40.17 34.64 -13.67
CA CYS A 5 38.70 34.70 -13.66
C CYS A 5 37.87 33.70 -14.52
N PRO A 6 36.64 33.34 -14.06
CA PRO A 6 36.24 33.02 -12.68
C PRO A 6 35.35 31.76 -12.57
N ALA A 7 35.13 31.35 -11.32
CA ALA A 7 34.19 30.31 -10.90
C ALA A 7 32.73 30.67 -11.21
N GLY A 8 32.01 29.73 -11.83
CA GLY A 8 30.57 29.71 -11.93
C GLY A 8 30.04 28.45 -11.25
N VAL A 9 29.41 28.63 -10.09
CA VAL A 9 28.62 27.62 -9.39
C VAL A 9 27.45 27.23 -10.29
N GLY A 10 27.53 26.02 -10.86
CA GLY A 10 26.44 25.36 -11.55
C GLY A 10 25.84 24.30 -10.64
N THR A 11 24.77 24.68 -9.94
CA THR A 11 23.84 23.77 -9.28
C THR A 11 23.31 22.79 -10.32
N GLU A 12 23.84 21.56 -10.36
CA GLU A 12 23.12 20.44 -10.98
C GLU A 12 21.97 20.06 -10.04
N GLU A 13 20.87 20.81 -10.17
CA GLU A 13 19.54 20.29 -9.89
C GLU A 13 19.39 19.01 -10.71
N ALA A 14 19.55 17.86 -10.04
CA ALA A 14 19.10 16.59 -10.53
C ALA A 14 17.58 16.70 -10.75
N ALA A 15 17.22 17.07 -11.97
CA ALA A 15 15.86 17.10 -12.45
C ALA A 15 15.24 15.72 -12.21
N SER A 16 14.41 15.64 -11.17
CA SER A 16 13.42 14.59 -10.99
C SER A 16 12.42 14.71 -12.13
N GLN A 17 12.79 14.15 -13.29
CA GLN A 17 11.98 14.13 -14.49
C GLN A 17 10.79 13.19 -14.28
N SER A 18 9.70 13.79 -13.82
CA SER A 18 8.31 13.54 -14.18
C SER A 18 7.96 12.15 -14.72
N ALA A 19 7.72 11.19 -13.81
CA ALA A 19 6.81 10.07 -14.05
C ALA A 19 5.32 10.51 -14.02
N ALA A 20 5.03 11.80 -14.19
CA ALA A 20 3.73 12.41 -13.95
C ALA A 20 2.84 12.51 -15.21
N SER A 21 3.33 12.19 -16.41
CA SER A 21 2.57 12.33 -17.67
C SER A 21 1.80 11.07 -18.09
N SER A 22 2.19 9.89 -17.63
CA SER A 22 1.51 8.65 -18.02
C SER A 22 0.22 8.45 -17.20
N PRO A 23 -0.95 8.24 -17.85
CA PRO A 23 -2.20 8.02 -17.15
C PRO A 23 -2.16 6.70 -16.38
N LEU A 24 -2.90 6.63 -15.27
CA LEU A 24 -3.18 5.38 -14.58
C LEU A 24 -3.94 4.45 -15.54
N CYS A 25 -3.44 3.23 -15.73
CA CYS A 25 -4.09 2.26 -16.61
C CYS A 25 -4.50 1.00 -15.84
N ILE A 26 -5.54 0.32 -16.32
CA ILE A 26 -5.98 -0.97 -15.77
C ILE A 26 -5.60 -2.04 -16.79
N LEU A 27 -4.80 -3.01 -16.36
CA LEU A 27 -4.39 -4.11 -17.21
C LEU A 27 -5.57 -5.08 -17.40
N ARG A 28 -6.15 -5.07 -18.60
CA ARG A 28 -7.27 -5.97 -18.99
C ARG A 28 -6.89 -6.98 -20.08
N SER A 29 -5.63 -6.98 -20.51
CA SER A 29 -5.16 -7.91 -21.54
C SER A 29 -5.16 -9.34 -21.00
N ARG A 30 -6.10 -10.16 -21.45
CA ARG A 30 -6.22 -11.57 -21.03
C ARG A 30 -4.95 -12.38 -21.24
N ARG A 31 -4.14 -12.05 -22.25
CA ARG A 31 -2.84 -12.72 -22.49
C ARG A 31 -1.87 -12.45 -21.33
N LEU A 32 -1.73 -11.20 -20.94
CA LEU A 32 -0.87 -10.78 -19.83
C LEU A 32 -1.43 -11.24 -18.48
N LEU A 33 -2.74 -11.15 -18.26
CA LEU A 33 -3.38 -11.64 -17.04
C LEU A 33 -3.20 -13.14 -16.85
N ARG A 34 -3.26 -13.94 -17.92
CA ARG A 34 -2.94 -15.38 -17.88
C ARG A 34 -1.48 -15.64 -17.53
N GLN A 35 -0.57 -14.83 -18.07
CA GLN A 35 0.86 -14.91 -17.76
C GLN A 35 1.13 -14.56 -16.29
N LEU A 36 0.57 -13.45 -15.78
CA LEU A 36 0.65 -13.06 -14.38
C LEU A 36 0.05 -14.13 -13.46
N SER A 37 -1.11 -14.68 -13.83
CA SER A 37 -1.75 -15.78 -13.09
C SER A 37 -0.84 -17.01 -12.98
N ALA A 38 -0.13 -17.35 -14.06
CA ALA A 38 0.83 -18.45 -14.07
C ALA A 38 2.04 -18.19 -13.15
N TRP A 39 2.42 -16.92 -12.95
CA TRP A 39 3.51 -16.55 -12.06
C TRP A 39 3.09 -16.47 -10.59
N CYS A 40 1.85 -16.07 -10.30
CA CYS A 40 1.29 -16.01 -8.93
C CYS A 40 0.81 -17.37 -8.39
N GLY A 41 0.53 -18.33 -9.27
CA GLY A 41 0.04 -19.65 -8.86
C GLY A 41 1.12 -20.47 -8.16
N PRO A 42 0.76 -21.31 -7.16
CA PRO A 42 1.70 -22.25 -6.59
C PRO A 42 2.19 -23.18 -7.71
N ARG A 43 3.51 -23.27 -7.90
CA ARG A 43 4.07 -24.28 -8.80
C ARG A 43 3.76 -25.65 -8.17
N PRO A 44 2.97 -26.52 -8.81
CA PRO A 44 2.69 -27.83 -8.25
C PRO A 44 4.00 -28.58 -8.09
N GLY A 45 4.41 -28.92 -6.86
CA GLY A 45 5.53 -29.82 -6.64
C GLY A 45 5.15 -31.23 -7.06
N GLY A 46 5.67 -31.72 -8.20
CA GLY A 46 5.46 -33.11 -8.65
C GLY A 46 5.24 -33.28 -10.15
N ARG A 47 4.83 -34.50 -10.56
CA ARG A 47 4.63 -34.96 -11.96
C ARG A 47 3.68 -34.08 -12.82
N GLN A 48 2.90 -33.20 -12.19
CA GLN A 48 2.05 -32.22 -12.87
C GLN A 48 2.79 -30.92 -13.27
N ALA A 49 3.94 -30.60 -12.65
CA ALA A 49 4.82 -29.52 -13.11
C ALA A 49 5.40 -29.82 -14.50
N THR A 50 5.81 -31.07 -14.72
CA THR A 50 6.32 -31.56 -16.01
C THR A 50 5.27 -31.52 -17.12
N GLN A 51 3.97 -31.65 -16.80
CA GLN A 51 2.90 -31.53 -17.80
C GLN A 51 2.55 -30.08 -18.16
N ARG A 52 2.70 -29.11 -17.24
CA ARG A 52 2.48 -27.67 -17.54
C ARG A 52 3.69 -27.01 -18.19
N ALA A 53 4.90 -27.45 -17.88
CA ALA A 53 6.13 -26.98 -18.52
C ALA A 53 6.14 -27.20 -20.05
N GLY A 54 5.39 -28.19 -20.55
CA GLY A 54 5.28 -28.48 -22.00
C GLY A 54 4.42 -27.50 -22.81
N ARG A 55 3.72 -26.53 -22.20
CA ARG A 55 2.85 -25.57 -22.91
C ARG A 55 3.43 -24.15 -23.01
N GLY A 56 4.70 -24.03 -23.40
CA GLY A 56 5.29 -22.75 -23.81
C GLY A 56 5.20 -21.61 -22.79
N GLN A 57 5.12 -21.92 -21.49
CA GLN A 57 5.05 -20.89 -20.46
C GLN A 57 6.41 -20.23 -20.29
N GLN A 58 6.49 -18.94 -20.64
CA GLN A 58 7.66 -18.12 -20.37
C GLN A 58 7.87 -18.02 -18.86
N GLY A 59 9.05 -18.43 -18.40
CA GLY A 59 9.44 -18.33 -16.99
C GLY A 59 9.40 -16.87 -16.51
N LEU A 60 9.25 -16.68 -15.20
CA LEU A 60 9.44 -15.37 -14.58
C LEU A 60 10.94 -15.02 -14.70
N THR A 61 11.30 -14.18 -15.65
CA THR A 61 12.65 -13.63 -15.85
C THR A 61 12.62 -12.11 -15.68
N GLY A 62 13.74 -11.52 -15.25
CA GLY A 62 13.86 -10.06 -15.08
C GLY A 62 13.50 -9.30 -16.36
N GLU A 63 14.02 -9.75 -17.50
CA GLU A 63 13.71 -9.18 -18.83
C GLU A 63 12.22 -9.20 -19.17
N ALA A 64 11.52 -10.30 -18.84
CA ALA A 64 10.09 -10.40 -19.09
C ALA A 64 9.29 -9.47 -18.17
N CYS A 65 9.74 -9.26 -16.93
CA CYS A 65 9.15 -8.27 -16.04
C CYS A 65 9.34 -6.85 -16.58
N LEU A 66 10.57 -6.49 -16.97
CA LEU A 66 10.90 -5.15 -17.51
C LEU A 66 10.09 -4.86 -18.78
N ALA A 67 10.03 -5.79 -19.74
CA ALA A 67 9.26 -5.61 -20.96
C ALA A 67 7.76 -5.34 -20.71
N VAL A 68 7.18 -5.96 -19.66
CA VAL A 68 5.79 -5.71 -19.28
C VAL A 68 5.66 -4.32 -18.61
N LEU A 69 6.63 -3.91 -17.78
CA LEU A 69 6.62 -2.60 -17.13
C LEU A 69 6.83 -1.44 -18.11
N ASP A 70 7.69 -1.61 -19.10
CA ASP A 70 7.94 -0.61 -20.16
C ASP A 70 6.66 -0.33 -20.96
N GLY A 71 5.87 -1.37 -21.24
CA GLY A 71 4.56 -1.21 -21.88
C GLY A 71 3.48 -0.60 -20.97
N PHE A 72 3.61 -0.74 -19.65
CA PHE A 72 2.57 -0.39 -18.68
C PHE A 72 3.16 0.21 -17.38
N PRO A 73 3.74 1.42 -17.42
CA PRO A 73 4.50 1.98 -16.30
C PRO A 73 3.66 2.29 -15.06
N ARG A 74 2.35 2.57 -15.23
CA ARG A 74 1.42 2.90 -14.14
C ARG A 74 0.15 2.04 -14.21
N ALA A 75 0.33 0.72 -14.30
CA ALA A 75 -0.76 -0.23 -14.37
C ALA A 75 -1.23 -0.75 -12.99
N LEU A 76 -2.54 -0.91 -12.89
CA LEU A 76 -3.22 -1.66 -11.85
C LEU A 76 -3.73 -3.00 -12.40
N VAL A 77 -3.70 -4.02 -11.56
CA VAL A 77 -4.18 -5.37 -11.86
C VAL A 77 -5.30 -5.71 -10.88
N SER A 78 -6.43 -6.22 -11.40
CA SER A 78 -7.53 -6.74 -10.57
C SER A 78 -7.12 -8.08 -9.98
N VAL A 79 -7.28 -8.24 -8.67
CA VAL A 79 -6.90 -9.45 -7.95
C VAL A 79 -8.02 -9.93 -7.05
N ARG A 80 -8.17 -11.25 -6.99
CA ARG A 80 -8.90 -11.97 -5.96
C ARG A 80 -7.92 -12.40 -4.88
N LEU A 81 -8.31 -12.27 -3.62
CA LEU A 81 -7.53 -12.63 -2.45
C LEU A 81 -8.31 -13.67 -1.66
N ALA A 82 -7.65 -14.75 -1.26
CA ALA A 82 -8.21 -15.75 -0.37
C ALA A 82 -7.38 -15.82 0.92
N LEU A 83 -8.03 -15.66 2.07
CA LEU A 83 -7.37 -15.77 3.37
C LEU A 83 -6.96 -17.23 3.62
N LEU A 84 -5.73 -17.43 4.12
CA LEU A 84 -5.25 -18.77 4.48
C LEU A 84 -5.75 -19.23 5.85
N GLY A 85 -6.09 -18.29 6.72
CA GLY A 85 -6.53 -18.56 8.09
C GLY A 85 -7.86 -17.91 8.41
N LYS A 86 -8.20 -17.91 9.71
CA LYS A 86 -9.42 -17.31 10.22
C LYS A 86 -9.42 -15.79 9.98
N GLY A 87 -10.52 -15.28 9.45
CA GLY A 87 -10.76 -13.85 9.30
C GLY A 87 -11.73 -13.57 8.17
N SER A 88 -12.24 -12.35 8.12
CA SER A 88 -12.92 -11.78 6.96
C SER A 88 -12.26 -10.44 6.63
N PRO A 89 -11.80 -10.24 5.39
CA PRO A 89 -11.21 -8.97 5.00
C PRO A 89 -12.29 -7.90 4.96
N GLY A 90 -12.05 -6.75 5.58
CA GLY A 90 -12.95 -5.60 5.48
C GLY A 90 -12.72 -4.75 4.22
N PRO A 91 -13.61 -3.78 3.92
CA PRO A 91 -13.35 -2.80 2.88
C PRO A 91 -12.13 -1.93 3.22
N HIS A 92 -11.46 -1.41 2.20
CA HIS A 92 -10.27 -0.55 2.34
C HIS A 92 -9.10 -1.20 3.09
N THR A 93 -9.07 -2.53 3.13
CA THR A 93 -7.95 -3.30 3.67
C THR A 93 -6.72 -3.10 2.80
N LEU A 94 -5.56 -2.96 3.43
CA LEU A 94 -4.28 -2.74 2.79
C LEU A 94 -3.65 -4.06 2.34
N ILE A 95 -3.07 -4.09 1.13
CA ILE A 95 -2.33 -5.24 0.60
C ILE A 95 -0.83 -4.93 0.67
N CYS A 96 -0.12 -5.65 1.52
CA CYS A 96 1.28 -5.42 1.84
C CYS A 96 2.18 -6.56 1.36
N VAL A 97 3.39 -6.20 0.95
CA VAL A 97 4.45 -7.14 0.56
C VAL A 97 4.87 -7.94 1.78
N LEU A 98 5.05 -9.24 1.57
CA LEU A 98 5.53 -10.16 2.58
C LEU A 98 7.05 -10.03 2.75
N ALA A 99 7.53 -9.98 3.98
CA ALA A 99 8.96 -9.97 4.28
C ALA A 99 9.53 -11.40 4.41
N GLU A 100 10.84 -11.55 4.37
CA GLU A 100 11.49 -12.87 4.45
C GLU A 100 11.30 -13.50 5.84
N GLU A 101 11.34 -12.69 6.89
CA GLU A 101 11.08 -13.13 8.27
C GLU A 101 9.68 -13.72 8.44
N ASP A 102 8.70 -13.17 7.72
CA ASP A 102 7.30 -13.61 7.80
C ASP A 102 7.15 -15.02 7.20
N LEU A 103 7.91 -15.32 6.13
CA LEU A 103 7.96 -16.64 5.49
C LEU A 103 8.61 -17.69 6.41
N LEU A 104 9.74 -17.33 7.04
CA LEU A 104 10.43 -18.22 7.96
C LEU A 104 9.55 -18.57 9.16
N GLN A 105 8.85 -17.59 9.73
CA GLN A 105 7.92 -17.79 10.84
C GLN A 105 6.74 -18.67 10.46
N LEU A 106 6.15 -18.46 9.28
CA LEU A 106 5.06 -19.29 8.77
C LEU A 106 5.50 -20.75 8.51
N GLY A 107 6.75 -20.94 8.07
CA GLY A 107 7.33 -22.26 7.90
C GLY A 107 7.56 -23.01 9.22
N CYS A 108 7.96 -22.28 10.27
CA CYS A 108 8.16 -22.83 11.61
C CYS A 108 6.85 -23.11 12.35
N ASP A 109 5.87 -22.20 12.26
CA ASP A 109 4.57 -22.30 12.93
C ASP A 109 3.42 -22.12 11.93
N ARG A 110 2.70 -23.21 11.66
CA ARG A 110 1.52 -23.20 10.77
C ARG A 110 0.33 -22.44 11.34
N LEU A 111 0.30 -22.20 12.65
CA LEU A 111 -0.74 -21.41 13.30
C LEU A 111 -0.38 -19.92 13.37
N TYR A 112 0.78 -19.53 12.82
CA TYR A 112 1.20 -18.14 12.79
C TYR A 112 0.24 -17.29 11.96
N HIS A 113 -0.44 -16.36 12.62
CA HIS A 113 -1.44 -15.50 11.99
C HIS A 113 -0.84 -14.31 11.23
N GLY A 114 0.45 -14.02 11.46
CA GLY A 114 1.17 -12.89 10.89
C GLY A 114 1.71 -11.94 11.96
N PRO A 115 2.58 -10.99 11.57
CA PRO A 115 3.16 -10.05 12.49
C PRO A 115 2.14 -9.00 12.95
N GLN A 116 2.44 -8.32 14.06
CA GLN A 116 1.69 -7.15 14.50
C GLN A 116 2.42 -5.86 14.10
N GLU A 117 1.70 -4.90 13.52
CA GLU A 117 2.24 -3.58 13.17
C GLU A 117 2.53 -2.75 14.44
N PRO A 118 3.72 -2.13 14.55
CA PRO A 118 4.02 -1.20 15.63
C PRO A 118 3.13 0.05 15.58
N LYS A 119 2.88 0.65 16.75
CA LYS A 119 2.11 1.90 16.84
C LYS A 119 2.96 3.06 16.33
N HIS A 120 2.46 3.76 15.32
CA HIS A 120 3.07 4.97 14.79
C HIS A 120 2.75 6.18 15.66
N SER A 121 3.69 7.11 15.77
CA SER A 121 3.48 8.40 16.43
C SER A 121 2.65 9.33 15.56
N ASP A 122 1.57 9.90 16.12
CA ASP A 122 0.73 10.86 15.42
C ASP A 122 1.35 12.28 15.51
N PRO A 123 1.79 12.86 14.37
CA PRO A 123 2.42 14.18 14.34
C PRO A 123 1.47 15.33 14.70
N PHE A 124 0.15 15.14 14.56
CA PHE A 124 -0.84 16.18 14.82
C PHE A 124 -1.45 16.10 16.23
N LYS A 125 -1.11 15.07 17.01
CA LYS A 125 -1.72 14.84 18.33
C LYS A 125 -1.54 16.02 19.28
N SER A 126 -0.35 16.62 19.31
CA SER A 126 -0.05 17.81 20.13
C SER A 126 -0.84 19.02 19.66
N GLN A 127 -0.83 19.30 18.35
CA GLN A 127 -1.52 20.44 17.75
C GLN A 127 -3.04 20.37 17.98
N ILE A 128 -3.63 19.17 17.85
CA ILE A 128 -5.06 18.94 18.12
C ILE A 128 -5.38 19.19 19.59
N ARG A 129 -4.50 18.76 20.52
CA ARG A 129 -4.68 19.01 21.96
C ARG A 129 -4.66 20.50 22.27
N GLU A 130 -3.70 21.24 21.74
CA GLU A 130 -3.61 22.70 21.92
C GLU A 130 -4.83 23.43 21.34
N GLN A 131 -5.33 23.01 20.17
CA GLN A 131 -6.55 23.58 19.59
C GLN A 131 -7.77 23.36 20.49
N LYS A 132 -7.88 22.19 21.13
CA LYS A 132 -8.96 21.89 22.08
C LYS A 132 -8.85 22.75 23.35
N GLU A 133 -7.65 22.92 23.89
CA GLU A 133 -7.39 23.74 25.08
C GLU A 133 -7.72 25.21 24.80
N LYS A 134 -7.22 25.80 23.70
CA LYS A 134 -7.55 27.17 23.28
C LYS A 134 -9.05 27.38 23.06
N LYS A 135 -9.75 26.38 22.51
CA LYS A 135 -11.21 26.44 22.31
C LYS A 135 -11.96 26.42 23.64
N LEU A 136 -11.49 25.64 24.62
CA LEU A 136 -12.06 25.60 25.97
C LEU A 136 -11.84 26.94 26.70
N GLU A 137 -10.64 27.50 26.64
CA GLU A 137 -10.31 28.81 27.23
C GLU A 137 -11.18 29.94 26.65
N LYS A 138 -11.36 29.97 25.33
CA LYS A 138 -12.27 30.93 24.68
C LYS A 138 -13.71 30.80 25.18
N ARG A 139 -14.20 29.59 25.45
CA ARG A 139 -15.54 29.38 26.01
C ARG A 139 -15.64 29.86 27.46
N LEU A 140 -14.61 29.61 28.27
CA LEU A 140 -14.54 30.07 29.66
C LEU A 140 -14.51 31.60 29.75
N ASN A 141 -13.67 32.24 28.92
CA ASN A 141 -13.55 33.70 28.88
C ASN A 141 -14.83 34.37 28.34
N ARG A 142 -15.54 33.75 27.39
CA ARG A 142 -16.84 34.24 26.90
C ARG A 142 -17.93 34.12 27.97
N GLY A 143 -17.90 33.10 28.81
CA GLY A 143 -18.79 32.97 29.98
C GLY A 143 -18.58 34.06 31.02
N ARG A 144 -17.35 34.60 31.12
CA ARG A 144 -17.00 35.72 32.01
C ARG A 144 -17.30 37.09 31.40
N ALA A 145 -17.13 37.23 30.08
CA ALA A 145 -17.39 38.49 29.35
C ALA A 145 -18.89 38.77 29.11
N VAL A 146 -19.80 37.82 29.34
CA VAL A 146 -21.26 38.11 29.31
C VAL A 146 -21.69 39.01 30.49
N SER A 147 -20.82 39.24 31.49
CA SER A 147 -21.05 40.25 32.53
C SER A 147 -20.60 41.67 32.16
N GLU A 148 -19.81 41.90 31.10
CA GLU A 148 -19.37 43.24 30.68
C GLU A 148 -19.32 43.35 29.14
N GLY A 149 -20.15 44.23 28.58
CA GLY A 149 -20.59 44.18 27.18
C GLY A 149 -19.58 44.55 26.07
N LEU A 150 -20.00 44.15 24.85
CA LEU A 150 -19.65 44.61 23.48
C LEU A 150 -18.18 44.56 22.99
N ALA A 151 -17.93 43.69 22.00
CA ALA A 151 -17.45 44.06 20.66
C ALA A 151 -17.31 42.81 19.75
N GLU A 152 -18.04 42.78 18.63
CA GLU A 152 -17.91 41.78 17.56
C GLU A 152 -16.73 42.15 16.64
N GLY A 153 -15.68 41.34 16.66
CA GLY A 153 -14.62 41.33 15.66
C GLY A 153 -14.76 40.12 14.74
N SER A 154 -14.80 40.36 13.43
CA SER A 154 -14.89 39.36 12.36
C SER A 154 -13.76 38.32 12.45
N PRO A 155 -14.02 37.01 12.26
CA PRO A 155 -12.98 36.00 12.38
C PRO A 155 -12.08 36.05 11.13
N ALA A 156 -10.92 36.69 11.29
CA ALA A 156 -9.78 36.54 10.38
C ALA A 156 -9.50 35.03 10.16
N ALA A 157 -9.12 34.68 8.93
CA ALA A 157 -8.82 33.31 8.49
C ALA A 157 -7.85 32.60 9.44
N GLY A 158 -8.42 31.90 10.43
CA GLY A 158 -7.67 31.18 11.44
C GLY A 158 -7.07 29.88 10.87
N PRO A 159 -6.12 29.26 11.58
CA PRO A 159 -5.60 27.94 11.23
C PRO A 159 -6.76 26.98 11.00
N GLN A 160 -6.76 26.27 9.87
CA GLN A 160 -7.82 25.31 9.58
C GLN A 160 -7.90 24.27 10.73
N PRO A 161 -9.11 23.92 11.17
CA PRO A 161 -9.28 22.97 12.27
C PRO A 161 -8.69 21.62 11.87
N LEU A 162 -7.74 21.13 12.67
CA LEU A 162 -7.15 19.81 12.44
C LEU A 162 -8.13 18.75 12.94
N THR A 163 -8.74 18.03 12.00
CA THR A 163 -9.63 16.91 12.33
C THR A 163 -8.77 15.67 12.61
N PRO A 164 -8.95 14.99 13.77
CA PRO A 164 -8.23 13.76 14.07
C PRO A 164 -8.36 12.74 12.93
N GLY A 165 -7.23 12.23 12.46
CA GLY A 165 -7.17 11.24 11.38
C GLY A 165 -7.24 11.81 9.96
N LEU A 166 -7.41 13.12 9.79
CA LEU A 166 -7.33 13.77 8.48
C LEU A 166 -5.97 14.46 8.29
N TRP A 167 -5.31 14.16 7.17
CA TRP A 167 -4.08 14.84 6.80
C TRP A 167 -4.41 16.10 5.99
N SER A 168 -4.02 17.28 6.50
CA SER A 168 -4.38 18.58 5.92
C SER A 168 -3.40 19.11 4.85
N GLY A 169 -2.29 18.40 4.60
CA GLY A 169 -1.24 18.81 3.66
C GLY A 169 -1.06 17.86 2.47
N PRO A 170 -0.01 18.03 1.65
CA PRO A 170 0.40 17.01 0.70
C PRO A 170 0.73 15.72 1.47
N LEU A 171 0.24 14.58 0.97
CA LEU A 171 0.48 13.30 1.62
C LEU A 171 1.98 12.96 1.53
N PRO A 172 2.61 12.51 2.62
CA PRO A 172 3.95 11.94 2.56
C PRO A 172 3.91 10.63 1.76
N VAL A 173 5.08 10.02 1.53
CA VAL A 173 5.16 8.71 0.88
C VAL A 173 4.43 7.66 1.75
N VAL A 174 3.20 7.34 1.36
CA VAL A 174 2.31 6.46 2.14
C VAL A 174 2.70 4.99 2.00
N THR A 175 3.36 4.62 0.90
CA THR A 175 3.70 3.22 0.59
C THR A 175 4.68 2.60 1.59
N SER A 176 5.59 3.40 2.15
CA SER A 176 6.62 2.99 3.12
C SER A 176 6.35 3.47 4.55
N HIS A 177 5.16 4.00 4.84
CA HIS A 177 4.81 4.45 6.19
C HIS A 177 4.64 3.26 7.15
N CYS A 178 4.14 2.14 6.66
CA CYS A 178 3.97 0.93 7.46
C CYS A 178 5.26 0.11 7.44
N SER A 179 5.43 -0.78 8.43
CA SER A 179 6.60 -1.66 8.50
C SER A 179 6.72 -2.56 7.26
N ARG A 180 5.60 -2.89 6.63
CA ARG A 180 5.53 -3.64 5.38
C ARG A 180 5.12 -2.71 4.24
N VAL A 181 5.75 -2.86 3.09
CA VAL A 181 5.50 -2.02 1.91
C VAL A 181 4.10 -2.28 1.38
N LEU A 182 3.33 -1.21 1.23
CA LEU A 182 2.00 -1.24 0.64
C LEU A 182 2.08 -1.17 -0.88
N PHE A 183 1.34 -2.04 -1.57
CA PHE A 183 1.29 -2.03 -3.04
C PHE A 183 -0.10 -2.23 -3.63
N GLY A 184 -1.14 -2.33 -2.79
CA GLY A 184 -2.52 -2.45 -3.26
C GLY A 184 -3.56 -2.26 -2.17
N PHE A 185 -4.82 -2.25 -2.60
CA PHE A 185 -5.98 -2.03 -1.71
C PHE A 185 -7.12 -2.97 -2.08
N VAL A 186 -7.86 -3.39 -1.05
CA VAL A 186 -9.11 -4.13 -1.17
C VAL A 186 -10.26 -3.15 -1.37
N THR A 187 -11.08 -3.39 -2.40
CA THR A 187 -12.29 -2.63 -2.67
C THR A 187 -13.52 -3.31 -2.07
N ARG A 188 -13.59 -4.63 -2.15
CA ARG A 188 -14.67 -5.45 -1.57
C ARG A 188 -14.04 -6.62 -0.83
N GLY A 189 -14.38 -6.79 0.44
CA GLY A 189 -13.95 -7.93 1.23
C GLY A 189 -15.11 -8.42 2.07
N ASP A 190 -15.28 -9.74 2.14
CA ASP A 190 -16.27 -10.39 2.99
C ASP A 190 -15.93 -11.88 3.21
N PHE A 191 -16.74 -12.59 3.99
CA PHE A 191 -16.70 -14.03 4.07
C PHE A 191 -17.45 -14.67 2.88
N SER A 192 -16.76 -15.52 2.12
CA SER A 192 -17.34 -16.24 0.99
C SER A 192 -17.97 -17.54 1.47
N MET A 193 -19.31 -17.63 1.42
CA MET A 193 -20.02 -18.88 1.73
C MET A 193 -19.75 -20.00 0.71
N ALA A 194 -19.33 -19.66 -0.51
CA ALA A 194 -19.05 -20.64 -1.55
C ALA A 194 -17.75 -21.42 -1.28
N ILE A 195 -16.76 -20.78 -0.67
CA ILE A 195 -15.45 -21.39 -0.38
C ILE A 195 -15.30 -21.70 1.12
N GLY A 196 -16.07 -21.04 1.98
CA GLY A 196 -16.00 -21.21 3.43
C GLY A 196 -14.81 -20.46 4.04
N CYS A 197 -14.29 -19.43 3.38
CA CYS A 197 -13.19 -18.60 3.88
C CYS A 197 -13.42 -17.11 3.57
N GLY A 198 -12.63 -16.24 4.22
CA GLY A 198 -12.58 -14.83 3.86
C GLY A 198 -12.04 -14.65 2.44
N GLU A 199 -12.75 -13.88 1.62
CA GLU A 199 -12.32 -13.51 0.27
C GLU A 199 -12.41 -12.00 0.06
N ALA A 200 -11.53 -11.49 -0.79
CA ALA A 200 -11.52 -10.08 -1.17
C ALA A 200 -11.23 -9.88 -2.65
N LEU A 201 -11.73 -8.78 -3.17
CA LEU A 201 -11.41 -8.21 -4.47
C LEU A 201 -10.66 -6.90 -4.26
N GLY A 202 -9.60 -6.70 -5.02
CA GLY A 202 -8.78 -5.51 -4.88
C GLY A 202 -7.98 -5.19 -6.13
N PHE A 203 -7.24 -4.11 -6.04
CA PHE A 203 -6.31 -3.69 -7.07
C PHE A 203 -4.90 -3.61 -6.48
N VAL A 204 -3.93 -4.13 -7.23
CA VAL A 204 -2.51 -4.04 -6.90
C VAL A 204 -1.76 -3.33 -8.01
N SER A 205 -0.68 -2.63 -7.66
CA SER A 205 0.26 -2.08 -8.64
C SER A 205 0.99 -3.22 -9.34
N LEU A 206 1.07 -3.15 -10.67
CA LEU A 206 1.82 -4.10 -11.47
C LEU A 206 3.32 -4.12 -11.09
N THR A 207 3.90 -2.94 -10.85
CA THR A 207 5.31 -2.80 -10.42
C THR A 207 5.57 -3.54 -9.11
N GLY A 208 4.73 -3.30 -8.09
CA GLY A 208 4.84 -3.97 -6.79
C GLY A 208 4.61 -5.47 -6.88
N LEU A 209 3.68 -5.91 -7.74
CA LEU A 209 3.42 -7.33 -7.98
C LEU A 209 4.65 -8.04 -8.58
N LEU A 210 5.27 -7.46 -9.62
CA LEU A 210 6.45 -8.05 -10.27
C LEU A 210 7.70 -8.03 -9.38
N ASP A 211 7.93 -6.96 -8.63
CA ASP A 211 9.03 -6.88 -7.65
C ASP A 211 8.86 -7.98 -6.58
N MET A 212 7.65 -8.12 -6.02
CA MET A 212 7.34 -9.16 -5.05
C MET A 212 7.55 -10.58 -5.63
N LEU A 213 7.03 -10.87 -6.82
CA LEU A 213 7.17 -12.19 -7.45
C LEU A 213 8.63 -12.56 -7.75
N SER A 214 9.46 -11.56 -8.03
CA SER A 214 10.89 -11.74 -8.33
C SER A 214 11.70 -12.08 -7.07
N ARG A 215 11.26 -11.61 -5.90
CA ARG A 215 11.91 -11.86 -4.60
C ARG A 215 11.42 -13.14 -3.92
N GLN A 216 10.22 -13.63 -4.25
CA GLN A 216 9.63 -14.79 -3.58
C GLN A 216 10.10 -16.15 -4.13
N PRO A 217 10.31 -17.14 -3.25
CA PRO A 217 10.60 -18.51 -3.66
C PRO A 217 9.39 -19.13 -4.38
N GLY A 218 9.64 -20.01 -5.35
CA GLY A 218 8.62 -20.50 -6.28
C GLY A 218 7.38 -21.16 -5.65
N LEU A 219 7.49 -21.71 -4.44
CA LEU A 219 6.38 -22.36 -3.73
C LEU A 219 5.43 -21.34 -3.08
N GLU A 220 6.01 -20.25 -2.55
CA GLU A 220 5.29 -19.21 -1.81
C GLU A 220 4.90 -18.02 -2.68
N ARG A 221 5.11 -18.12 -4.00
CA ARG A 221 4.67 -17.09 -4.95
C ARG A 221 3.19 -16.82 -4.81
N GLY A 222 2.87 -15.52 -4.78
CA GLY A 222 1.51 -15.03 -4.63
C GLY A 222 1.02 -15.04 -3.19
N LEU A 223 1.87 -15.35 -2.20
CA LEU A 223 1.56 -15.14 -0.79
C LEU A 223 1.84 -13.70 -0.40
N VAL A 224 0.89 -13.03 0.23
CA VAL A 224 1.03 -11.62 0.68
C VAL A 224 0.34 -11.41 2.02
N LEU A 225 0.47 -10.20 2.56
CA LEU A 225 -0.17 -9.80 3.80
C LEU A 225 -1.34 -8.85 3.54
N LEU A 226 -2.42 -9.02 4.30
CA LEU A 226 -3.49 -8.03 4.45
C LEU A 226 -3.40 -7.35 5.81
N ARG A 227 -3.67 -6.05 5.84
CA ARG A 227 -3.87 -5.30 7.08
C ARG A 227 -5.16 -4.47 7.03
N PRO A 228 -6.18 -4.81 7.83
CA PRO A 228 -7.38 -3.98 7.94
C PRO A 228 -7.04 -2.63 8.57
N PRO A 229 -7.66 -1.50 8.19
CA PRO A 229 -7.37 -0.20 8.79
C PRO A 229 -7.77 -0.13 10.29
N ALA A 230 -8.69 -0.98 10.72
CA ALA A 230 -9.15 -1.07 12.11
C ALA A 230 -8.30 -2.02 12.99
N SER A 231 -7.29 -2.68 12.44
CA SER A 231 -6.46 -3.65 13.15
C SER A 231 -4.98 -3.47 12.83
N LEU A 232 -4.11 -3.74 13.81
CA LEU A 232 -2.67 -3.78 13.61
C LEU A 232 -2.17 -5.17 13.20
N GLN A 233 -3.04 -6.18 13.19
CA GLN A 233 -2.67 -7.55 12.87
C GLN A 233 -2.59 -7.74 11.34
N TYR A 234 -1.42 -8.17 10.86
CA TYR A 234 -1.29 -8.66 9.49
C TYR A 234 -1.85 -10.09 9.38
N GLN A 235 -2.42 -10.41 8.22
CA GLN A 235 -2.99 -11.73 7.92
C GLN A 235 -2.47 -12.24 6.58
N PHE A 236 -2.09 -13.52 6.51
CA PHE A 236 -1.64 -14.14 5.27
C PHE A 236 -2.79 -14.41 4.30
N VAL A 237 -2.59 -14.00 3.05
CA VAL A 237 -3.54 -14.26 1.96
C VAL A 237 -2.83 -14.67 0.69
N ARG A 238 -3.54 -15.42 -0.15
CA ARG A 238 -3.05 -15.79 -1.48
C ARG A 238 -3.69 -14.91 -2.55
N ILE A 239 -2.86 -14.32 -3.39
CA ILE A 239 -3.26 -13.55 -4.58
C ILE A 239 -3.58 -14.49 -5.73
N MET A 240 -4.71 -14.24 -6.37
CA MET A 240 -5.12 -14.82 -7.64
C MET A 240 -5.46 -13.69 -8.61
N ILE A 241 -4.90 -13.73 -9.81
CA ILE A 241 -5.23 -12.74 -10.85
C ILE A 241 -6.64 -13.00 -11.39
N GLU A 242 -7.47 -11.96 -11.41
CA GLU A 242 -8.81 -12.01 -12.00
C GLU A 242 -8.70 -11.83 -13.53
N MET A 243 -9.42 -12.65 -14.31
CA MET A 243 -9.28 -12.76 -15.79
C MET A 243 -10.51 -12.28 -16.58
#